data_AF-B2WEX6-F1
#
_entry.id   AF-B2WEX6-F1
#
_cell.length_a   1.000
_cell.length_b   1.000
_cell.length_c   1.000
_cell.angle_alpha   90.00
_cell.angle_beta   90.00
_cell.angle_gamma   90.00
#
_symmetry.space_group_name_H-M   'P 1'
#
loop_
_entity.id
_entity.type
_entity.pdbx_description
1 polymer ?
#
loop_
_entity_poly.entity_id
_entity_poly.type
_entity_poly.pdbx_seq_one_letter_code
_entity_poly.pdbx_strand_id
1 'polypeptide(L)'
;MRFITLAALFGAAAMAQPAREDPTEKLFISNYAISTTPNAFPTMSFRISAKNATHLVCATGKYQYQDLMMNSFECPFPDGSSKYRFNVARSNTERSGYKFSLAHELAPGFGVSAINVTIPTVCAAARPGYVTCVQNGPYVGKMTTLG
;
A
#
# COMPACT_ATOMS: atom_id res chain seq x y z
N MET A 1 24.12 63.22 -37.48
CA MET A 1 23.02 62.50 -36.79
C MET A 1 23.44 61.04 -36.64
N ARG A 2 23.63 60.55 -35.42
CA ARG A 2 23.97 59.14 -35.14
C ARG A 2 22.94 58.62 -34.13
N PHE A 3 22.12 57.66 -34.55
CA PHE A 3 21.16 56.98 -33.70
C PHE A 3 21.87 55.82 -33.00
N ILE A 4 21.81 55.79 -31.67
CA ILE A 4 22.32 54.68 -30.84
C ILE A 4 21.14 53.74 -30.59
N THR A 5 21.17 52.57 -31.20
CA THR A 5 20.21 51.48 -31.01
C THR A 5 20.52 50.73 -29.72
N LEU A 6 19.66 50.87 -28.71
CA LEU A 6 19.67 50.03 -27.51
C LEU A 6 19.01 48.68 -27.82
N ALA A 7 19.79 47.61 -27.88
CA ALA A 7 19.27 46.25 -27.88
C ALA A 7 18.91 45.84 -26.43
N ALA A 8 17.62 45.71 -26.15
CA ALA A 8 17.12 45.16 -24.90
C ALA A 8 17.42 43.66 -24.86
N LEU A 9 18.34 43.26 -23.98
CA LEU A 9 18.56 41.87 -23.61
C LEU A 9 17.38 41.41 -22.74
N PHE A 10 16.41 40.73 -23.35
CA PHE A 10 15.42 39.97 -22.61
C PHE A 10 16.12 38.78 -21.96
N GLY A 11 16.39 38.91 -20.65
CA GLY A 11 16.84 37.81 -19.81
C GLY A 11 15.76 36.73 -19.80
N ALA A 12 16.03 35.62 -20.50
CA ALA A 12 15.24 34.41 -20.37
C ALA A 12 15.47 33.84 -18.96
N ALA A 13 14.57 34.17 -18.03
CA ALA A 13 14.42 33.40 -16.81
C ALA A 13 13.89 32.01 -17.23
N ALA A 14 14.79 31.07 -17.43
CA ALA A 14 14.43 29.65 -17.49
C ALA A 14 13.89 29.28 -16.11
N MET A 15 12.56 29.35 -15.97
CA MET A 15 11.84 28.81 -14.83
C MET A 15 12.17 27.32 -14.81
N ALA A 16 13.14 26.92 -13.99
CA ALA A 16 13.40 25.52 -13.69
C ALA A 16 12.11 24.97 -13.08
N GLN A 17 11.31 24.27 -13.89
CA GLN A 17 10.19 23.52 -13.38
C GLN A 17 10.75 22.56 -12.32
N PRO A 18 10.18 22.53 -11.10
CA PRO A 18 10.56 21.52 -10.13
C PRO A 18 10.39 20.16 -10.81
N ALA A 19 11.43 19.34 -10.75
CA ALA A 19 11.40 17.99 -11.28
C ALA A 19 10.12 17.32 -10.80
N ARG A 20 9.23 16.98 -11.74
CA ARG A 20 7.94 16.35 -11.46
C ARG A 20 8.23 15.07 -10.69
N GLU A 21 8.05 15.10 -9.37
CA GLU A 21 8.18 13.93 -8.52
C GLU A 21 7.21 12.89 -9.06
N ASP A 22 7.70 11.70 -9.41
CA ASP A 22 6.85 10.62 -9.86
C ASP A 22 5.83 10.34 -8.73
N PRO A 23 4.51 10.55 -8.95
CA PRO A 23 3.50 10.36 -7.90
C PRO A 23 3.33 8.89 -7.51
N THR A 24 4.20 8.02 -8.00
CA THR A 24 4.16 6.58 -7.82
C THR A 24 5.14 6.14 -6.73
N GLU A 25 4.60 5.64 -5.63
CA GLU A 25 5.41 5.04 -4.58
C GLU A 25 5.64 3.54 -4.88
N LYS A 26 6.91 3.13 -4.94
CA LYS A 26 7.26 1.71 -5.03
C LYS A 26 7.00 1.04 -3.68
N LEU A 27 6.26 -0.06 -3.72
CA LEU A 27 5.88 -0.85 -2.56
C LEU A 27 6.42 -2.27 -2.71
N PHE A 28 7.10 -2.75 -1.68
CA PHE A 28 7.54 -4.13 -1.56
C PHE A 28 6.74 -4.82 -0.45
N ILE A 29 6.20 -6.00 -0.75
CA ILE A 29 5.51 -6.82 0.25
C ILE A 29 6.23 -8.15 0.41
N SER A 30 6.49 -8.51 1.65
CA SER A 30 7.20 -9.73 2.04
C SER A 30 6.52 -10.41 3.22
N ASN A 31 6.84 -11.69 3.42
CA ASN A 31 6.34 -12.52 4.52
C ASN A 31 4.82 -12.48 4.66
N TYR A 32 4.10 -12.40 3.53
CA TYR A 32 2.64 -12.44 3.56
C TYR A 32 2.14 -13.83 3.94
N ALA A 33 1.22 -13.87 4.89
CA ALA A 33 0.48 -15.05 5.29
C ALA A 33 -0.97 -14.67 5.63
N ILE A 34 -1.92 -15.52 5.25
CA ILE A 34 -3.32 -15.43 5.64
C ILE A 34 -3.80 -16.80 6.08
N SER A 35 -4.49 -16.85 7.23
CA SER A 35 -5.20 -18.03 7.71
C SER A 35 -6.67 -17.72 7.84
N THR A 36 -7.49 -18.56 7.20
CA THR A 36 -8.94 -18.41 7.11
C THR A 36 -9.63 -19.59 7.77
N THR A 37 -10.85 -19.33 8.21
CA THR A 37 -11.70 -20.30 8.91
C THR A 37 -13.16 -20.01 8.63
N PRO A 38 -14.09 -20.97 8.81
CA PRO A 38 -15.48 -20.79 8.40
C PRO A 38 -16.24 -19.72 9.19
N ASN A 39 -15.90 -19.55 10.47
CA ASN A 39 -16.72 -18.81 11.44
C ASN A 39 -16.01 -17.58 12.01
N ALA A 40 -15.01 -17.04 11.32
CA ALA A 40 -14.25 -15.91 11.84
C ALA A 40 -13.57 -15.10 10.75
N PHE A 41 -13.24 -13.86 11.11
CA PHE A 41 -12.46 -12.96 10.29
C PHE A 41 -11.05 -13.53 10.05
N PRO A 42 -10.50 -13.42 8.83
CA PRO A 42 -9.18 -13.96 8.52
C PRO A 42 -8.08 -13.30 9.35
N THR A 43 -7.12 -14.11 9.79
CA THR A 43 -5.87 -13.60 10.33
C THR A 43 -4.89 -13.40 9.19
N MET A 44 -4.36 -12.20 9.03
CA MET A 44 -3.41 -11.85 7.98
C MET A 44 -2.24 -11.11 8.59
N SER A 45 -1.03 -11.40 8.09
CA SER A 45 0.19 -10.69 8.45
C SER A 45 1.11 -10.55 7.24
N PHE A 46 1.78 -9.42 7.11
CA PHE A 46 2.81 -9.19 6.10
C PHE A 46 3.75 -8.07 6.54
N ARG A 47 4.82 -7.85 5.77
CA ARG A 47 5.74 -6.73 5.94
C ARG A 47 5.76 -5.87 4.70
N ILE A 48 5.75 -4.56 4.89
CA ILE A 48 5.92 -3.59 3.81
C ILE A 48 7.25 -2.87 3.90
N SER A 49 7.84 -2.60 2.74
CA SER A 49 8.91 -1.63 2.58
C SER A 49 8.53 -0.67 1.45
N ALA A 50 8.61 0.63 1.71
CA ALA A 50 8.20 1.70 0.79
C ALA A 50 9.02 2.96 1.08
N LYS A 51 8.64 4.14 0.55
CA LYS A 51 9.45 5.38 0.67
C LYS A 51 9.71 5.76 2.13
N ASN A 52 8.69 5.60 2.98
CA ASN A 52 8.72 6.01 4.40
C ASN A 52 8.62 4.86 5.39
N ALA A 53 8.78 3.61 4.93
CA ALA A 53 8.65 2.42 5.77
C ALA A 53 9.67 1.37 5.37
N THR A 54 10.33 0.76 6.34
CA THR A 54 11.27 -0.35 6.10
C THR A 54 10.88 -1.53 6.97
N HIS A 55 10.46 -2.62 6.34
CA HIS A 55 10.01 -3.85 7.00
C HIS A 55 8.90 -3.63 8.06
N LEU A 56 8.03 -2.65 7.83
CA LEU A 56 6.91 -2.32 8.70
C LEU A 56 5.94 -3.51 8.75
N VAL A 57 5.60 -3.98 9.94
CA VAL A 57 4.75 -5.15 10.14
C VAL A 57 3.28 -4.72 10.14
N CYS A 58 2.49 -5.35 9.27
CA CYS A 58 1.04 -5.14 9.17
C CYS A 58 0.34 -6.45 9.54
N ALA A 59 -0.67 -6.40 10.41
CA ALA A 59 -1.44 -7.58 10.77
C ALA A 59 -2.88 -7.24 11.19
N THR A 60 -3.82 -8.16 10.96
CA THR A 60 -5.23 -7.99 11.36
C THR A 60 -5.46 -8.20 12.85
N GLY A 61 -4.40 -8.53 13.59
CA GLY A 61 -4.44 -8.79 15.02
C GLY A 61 -4.88 -10.23 15.34
N LYS A 62 -5.53 -10.40 16.49
CA LYS A 62 -6.01 -11.70 16.96
C LYS A 62 -7.30 -12.11 16.25
N TYR A 63 -7.51 -13.41 16.19
CA TYR A 63 -8.70 -14.05 15.64
C TYR A 63 -9.99 -13.51 16.27
N GLN A 64 -10.96 -13.11 15.45
CA GLN A 64 -12.28 -12.62 15.90
C GLN A 64 -13.41 -13.39 15.25
N TYR A 65 -14.28 -13.99 16.07
CA TYR A 65 -15.44 -14.78 15.62
C TYR A 65 -16.59 -13.95 15.06
N GLN A 66 -16.59 -12.62 15.29
CA GLN A 66 -17.59 -11.72 14.74
C GLN A 66 -17.07 -11.09 13.44
N ASP A 67 -17.95 -10.94 12.45
CA ASP A 67 -17.65 -10.12 11.28
C ASP A 67 -17.32 -8.70 11.76
N LEU A 68 -16.14 -8.22 11.41
CA LEU A 68 -15.71 -6.89 11.78
C LEU A 68 -16.58 -5.87 11.04
N MET A 69 -17.14 -4.90 11.79
CA MET A 69 -17.85 -3.77 11.17
C MET A 69 -16.91 -2.90 10.33
N MET A 70 -15.60 -2.97 10.59
CA MET A 70 -14.56 -2.29 9.82
C MET A 70 -13.43 -3.27 9.50
N ASN A 71 -13.15 -3.44 8.20
CA ASN A 71 -12.09 -4.33 7.75
C ASN A 71 -10.76 -3.58 7.52
N SER A 72 -10.60 -2.41 8.15
CA SER A 72 -9.46 -1.52 8.01
C SER A 72 -8.52 -1.66 9.19
N PHE A 73 -7.26 -1.91 8.90
CA PHE A 73 -6.22 -2.18 9.89
C PHE A 73 -5.04 -1.25 9.67
N GLU A 74 -4.48 -0.76 10.76
CA GLU A 74 -3.32 0.11 10.75
C GLU A 74 -2.03 -0.70 10.81
N CYS A 75 -1.01 -0.22 10.10
CA CYS A 75 0.36 -0.73 10.22
C CYS A 75 1.15 0.23 11.13
N PRO A 76 1.32 -0.10 12.41
CA PRO A 76 1.93 0.82 13.37
C PRO A 76 3.43 0.93 13.18
N PHE A 77 3.93 2.16 13.14
CA PHE A 77 5.35 2.46 13.27
C PHE A 77 5.83 2.23 14.71
N PRO A 78 7.16 2.09 14.95
CA PRO A 78 7.71 1.93 16.30
C PRO A 78 7.38 3.09 17.25
N ASP A 79 7.12 4.28 16.71
CA ASP A 79 6.71 5.47 17.46
C ASP A 79 5.20 5.51 17.79
N GLY A 80 4.44 4.50 17.36
CA GLY A 80 3.00 4.40 17.54
C GLY A 80 2.17 5.16 16.51
N SER A 81 2.79 5.89 15.59
CA SER A 81 2.08 6.52 14.47
C SER A 81 1.65 5.47 13.43
N SER A 82 0.68 5.81 12.58
CA SER A 82 0.31 4.98 11.43
C SER A 82 0.01 5.88 10.24
N LYS A 83 0.70 5.61 9.13
CA LYS A 83 0.40 6.24 7.83
C LYS A 83 -0.06 5.22 6.80
N TYR A 84 0.13 3.93 7.08
CA TYR A 84 -0.27 2.85 6.20
C TYR A 84 -1.47 2.12 6.82
N ARG A 85 -2.51 1.93 6.01
CA ARG A 85 -3.70 1.18 6.40
C ARG A 85 -4.00 0.16 5.33
N PHE A 86 -4.43 -1.03 5.72
CA PHE A 86 -4.85 -2.04 4.76
C PHE A 86 -6.27 -2.50 5.05
N ASN A 87 -7.00 -2.80 3.98
CA ASN A 87 -8.36 -3.29 4.08
C ASN A 87 -8.44 -4.71 3.55
N VAL A 88 -9.12 -5.60 4.28
CA VAL A 88 -9.34 -6.99 3.84
C VAL A 88 -10.79 -7.17 3.39
N ALA A 89 -11.00 -7.80 2.24
CA ALA A 89 -12.33 -8.05 1.70
C ALA A 89 -12.43 -9.48 1.19
N ARG A 90 -13.63 -10.06 1.28
CA ARG A 90 -13.91 -11.35 0.65
C ARG A 90 -13.68 -11.25 -0.87
N SER A 91 -13.17 -12.31 -1.44
CA SER A 91 -12.90 -12.44 -2.87
C SER A 91 -13.23 -13.86 -3.32
N ASN A 92 -13.93 -13.99 -4.44
CA ASN A 92 -14.16 -15.27 -5.10
C ASN A 92 -13.06 -15.62 -6.11
N THR A 93 -12.14 -14.70 -6.39
CA THR A 93 -11.05 -14.89 -7.36
C THR A 93 -9.75 -15.33 -6.70
N GLU A 94 -9.57 -15.03 -5.41
CA GLU A 94 -8.36 -15.35 -4.67
C GLU A 94 -8.47 -16.73 -4.04
N ARG A 95 -7.38 -17.52 -4.07
CA ARG A 95 -7.38 -18.89 -3.54
C ARG A 95 -7.62 -18.96 -2.03
N SER A 96 -7.25 -17.89 -1.31
CA SER A 96 -7.55 -17.72 0.12
C SER A 96 -9.02 -17.41 0.40
N GLY A 97 -9.79 -16.98 -0.61
CA GLY A 97 -11.13 -16.40 -0.44
C GLY A 97 -11.12 -14.92 -0.04
N TYR A 98 -9.95 -14.27 0.01
CA TYR A 98 -9.81 -12.88 0.44
C TYR A 98 -8.77 -12.12 -0.39
N LYS A 99 -9.07 -10.85 -0.64
CA LYS A 99 -8.14 -9.86 -1.21
C LYS A 99 -7.90 -8.76 -0.20
N PHE A 100 -6.83 -8.00 -0.39
CA PHE A 100 -6.61 -6.79 0.40
C PHE A 100 -6.13 -5.63 -0.45
N SER A 101 -6.39 -4.42 0.05
CA SER A 101 -5.84 -3.18 -0.49
C SER A 101 -4.97 -2.51 0.56
N LEU A 102 -3.94 -1.80 0.11
CA LEU A 102 -3.08 -0.98 0.96
C LEU A 102 -3.28 0.49 0.57
N ALA A 103 -3.36 1.34 1.58
CA ALA A 103 -3.43 2.78 1.45
C ALA A 103 -2.32 3.43 2.29
N HIS A 104 -1.77 4.52 1.79
CA HIS A 104 -0.80 5.38 2.45
C HIS A 104 -1.35 6.80 2.49
N GLU A 105 -1.45 7.35 3.70
CA GLU A 105 -1.77 8.75 3.92
C GLU A 105 -0.50 9.59 3.77
N LEU A 106 -0.46 10.46 2.76
CA LEU A 106 0.70 11.29 2.47
C LEU A 106 0.80 12.48 3.43
N ALA A 107 -0.34 13.11 3.69
CA ALA A 107 -0.52 14.15 4.69
C ALA A 107 -2.02 14.33 5.00
N PRO A 108 -2.38 14.82 6.21
CA PRO A 108 -3.77 15.03 6.60
C PRO A 108 -4.51 15.93 5.60
N GLY A 109 -5.45 15.35 4.84
CA GLY A 109 -6.26 16.08 3.84
C GLY A 109 -5.59 16.35 2.49
N PHE A 110 -4.37 15.85 2.23
CA PHE A 110 -3.59 16.16 1.01
C PHE A 110 -3.34 14.99 0.07
N GLY A 111 -4.03 13.87 0.27
CA GLY A 111 -4.06 12.76 -0.67
C GLY A 111 -3.78 11.40 -0.05
N VAL A 112 -4.36 10.38 -0.68
CA VAL A 112 -4.18 8.98 -0.31
C VAL A 112 -3.59 8.26 -1.51
N SER A 113 -2.47 7.57 -1.33
CA SER A 113 -1.97 6.63 -2.34
C SER A 113 -2.52 5.25 -2.03
N ALA A 114 -3.08 4.56 -3.02
CA ALA A 114 -3.71 3.26 -2.79
C ALA A 114 -3.33 2.24 -3.87
N ILE A 115 -3.40 0.96 -3.50
CA ILE A 115 -3.20 -0.18 -4.40
C ILE A 115 -4.07 -1.36 -3.98
N ASN A 116 -4.65 -2.05 -4.97
CA ASN A 116 -5.19 -3.39 -4.78
C ASN A 116 -4.07 -4.41 -4.92
N VAL A 117 -3.91 -5.26 -3.91
CA VAL A 117 -2.78 -6.16 -3.83
C VAL A 117 -3.24 -7.59 -4.10
N THR A 118 -2.66 -8.21 -5.14
CA THR A 118 -2.75 -9.65 -5.40
C THR A 118 -1.35 -10.24 -5.27
N ILE A 119 -1.12 -10.95 -4.16
CA ILE A 119 0.15 -11.61 -3.88
C ILE A 119 0.06 -13.05 -4.37
N PRO A 120 0.98 -13.53 -5.22
CA PRO A 120 1.07 -14.94 -5.54
C PRO A 120 1.25 -15.76 -4.26
N THR A 121 0.38 -16.75 -4.04
CA THR A 121 0.36 -17.54 -2.81
C THR A 121 0.26 -19.02 -3.08
N VAL A 122 0.83 -19.81 -2.17
CA VAL A 122 0.59 -21.25 -2.08
C VAL A 122 -0.30 -21.49 -0.87
N CYS A 123 -1.40 -22.21 -1.06
CA CYS A 123 -2.39 -22.48 -0.04
C CYS A 123 -2.40 -23.97 0.31
N ALA A 124 -2.50 -24.25 1.60
CA ALA A 124 -2.73 -25.58 2.14
C ALA A 124 -4.01 -25.56 3.00
N ALA A 125 -4.85 -26.57 2.82
CA ALA A 125 -5.99 -26.79 3.69
C ALA A 125 -5.56 -27.66 4.87
N ALA A 126 -5.77 -27.18 6.10
CA ALA A 126 -5.49 -27.99 7.29
C ALA A 126 -6.64 -28.96 7.59
N ARG A 127 -7.87 -28.53 7.31
CA ARG A 127 -9.13 -29.29 7.44
C ARG A 127 -10.25 -28.55 6.69
N PRO A 128 -11.44 -29.14 6.48
CA PRO A 128 -12.51 -28.51 5.71
C PRO A 128 -12.85 -27.10 6.22
N GLY A 129 -12.72 -26.11 5.32
CA GLY A 129 -12.97 -24.70 5.61
C GLY A 129 -11.85 -23.94 6.34
N TYR A 130 -10.70 -24.59 6.61
CA TYR A 130 -9.51 -23.98 7.20
C TYR A 130 -8.40 -23.97 6.17
N VAL A 131 -8.04 -22.78 5.69
CA VAL A 131 -7.02 -22.61 4.65
C VAL A 131 -5.94 -21.65 5.16
N THR A 132 -4.68 -22.05 5.00
CA THR A 132 -3.54 -21.18 5.21
C THR A 132 -2.86 -20.94 3.87
N CYS A 133 -2.68 -19.69 3.51
CA CYS A 133 -1.94 -19.29 2.31
C CYS A 133 -0.73 -18.47 2.70
N VAL A 134 0.42 -18.80 2.11
CA VAL A 134 1.68 -18.08 2.30
C VAL A 134 2.17 -17.55 0.97
N GLN A 135 2.90 -16.44 1.03
CA GLN A 135 3.51 -15.81 -0.13
C GLN A 135 4.40 -16.78 -0.90
N ASN A 136 4.26 -16.80 -2.22
CA ASN A 136 5.05 -17.60 -3.14
C ASN A 136 5.79 -16.70 -4.13
N GLY A 137 6.92 -16.15 -3.67
CA GLY A 137 7.76 -15.25 -4.44
C GLY A 137 7.60 -13.76 -4.06
N PRO A 138 8.51 -12.90 -4.53
CA PRO A 138 8.52 -11.49 -4.19
C PRO A 138 7.31 -10.76 -4.79
N TYR A 139 6.75 -9.81 -4.05
CA TYR A 139 5.74 -8.89 -4.57
C TYR A 139 6.32 -7.47 -4.63
N VAL A 140 6.21 -6.85 -5.80
CA VAL A 140 6.55 -5.44 -6.03
C VAL A 140 5.35 -4.77 -6.68
N GLY A 141 4.81 -3.78 -5.99
CA GLY A 141 3.67 -2.98 -6.42
C GLY A 141 4.04 -1.51 -6.58
N LYS A 142 3.10 -0.75 -7.13
CA LYS A 142 3.18 0.69 -7.31
C LYS A 142 1.89 1.31 -6.75
N MET A 143 2.01 2.10 -5.69
CA MET A 143 0.88 2.87 -5.17
C MET A 143 0.76 4.15 -5.98
N THR A 144 -0.46 4.43 -6.43
CA THR A 144 -0.76 5.65 -7.18
C THR A 144 -1.47 6.61 -6.25
N THR A 145 -0.97 7.85 -6.19
CA THR A 145 -1.65 8.93 -5.46
C THR A 145 -2.98 9.27 -6.11
N LEU A 146 -4.05 9.19 -5.32
CA LEU A 146 -5.38 9.69 -5.67
C LEU A 146 -5.41 11.16 -5.21
N GLY A 147 -5.35 12.07 -6.19
CA GLY A 147 -5.48 13.51 -6.02
C GLY A 147 -6.85 14.01 -6.46
#